data_AF-A0A815J3Q7-F1
#
_entry.id   AF-A0A815J3Q7-F1
#
_cell.length_a   1.000
_cell.length_b   1.000
_cell.length_c   1.000
_cell.angle_alpha   90.00
_cell.angle_beta   90.00
_cell.angle_gamma   90.00
#
_symmetry.space_group_name_H-M   'P 1'
#
loop_
_entity.id
_entity.type
_entity.pdbx_description
1 polymer ?
#
loop_
_entity_poly.entity_id
_entity_poly.type
_entity_poly.pdbx_seq_one_letter_code
_entity_poly.pdbx_strand_id
1 'polypeptide(L)'
;MIGIVVSSWVGMLNIVRHHLKQYHIRSLTISGEIKIADRQAVVQAFNSDEKKYMVLLLSLKAGGEGLNLVGGNHLFLCELSYNPQNEQQACDRIYRIGQRRDVHIYRLMIKNTIEERISNLQEQKLKLAGDVLAGCVDRFSLRLEDIAYLCS
;
A
#
# COMPACT_ATOMS: atom_id res chain seq x y z
N MET A 1 11.31 6.96 13.46
CA MET A 1 10.26 6.63 12.48
C MET A 1 10.74 5.43 11.66
N ILE A 2 9.91 4.41 11.45
CA ILE A 2 10.20 3.31 10.49
C ILE A 2 9.02 3.23 9.53
N GLY A 3 9.31 3.45 8.25
CA GLY A 3 8.31 3.67 7.21
C GLY A 3 8.17 2.50 6.24
N ILE A 4 6.98 2.36 5.69
CA ILE A 4 6.70 1.48 4.56
C ILE A 4 6.17 2.37 3.45
N VAL A 5 6.81 2.34 2.29
CA VAL A 5 6.36 3.06 1.10
C VAL A 5 5.77 2.06 0.13
N VAL A 6 4.53 2.28 -0.26
CA VAL A 6 3.74 1.35 -1.04
C VAL A 6 3.42 1.94 -2.40
N SER A 7 3.66 1.16 -3.45
CA SER A 7 3.25 1.52 -4.80
C SER A 7 2.97 0.30 -5.69
N SER A 8 2.02 0.42 -6.59
CA SER A 8 1.73 -0.51 -7.68
C SER A 8 2.76 -0.41 -8.82
N TRP A 9 3.54 0.67 -8.84
CA TRP A 9 4.48 1.00 -9.89
C TRP A 9 5.92 0.76 -9.39
N VAL A 10 6.57 -0.27 -9.91
CA VAL A 10 7.98 -0.56 -9.55
C VAL A 10 8.91 0.61 -9.89
N GLY A 11 8.59 1.35 -10.97
CA GLY A 11 9.28 2.60 -11.31
C GLY A 11 9.25 3.65 -10.19
N MET A 12 8.10 3.84 -9.54
CA MET A 12 7.96 4.76 -8.41
C MET A 12 8.82 4.29 -7.22
N LEU A 13 8.79 3.00 -6.89
CA LEU A 13 9.66 2.44 -5.84
C LEU A 13 11.14 2.65 -6.17
N ASN A 14 11.54 2.54 -7.44
CA ASN A 14 12.91 2.79 -7.87
C ASN A 14 13.33 4.26 -7.70
N ILE A 15 12.44 5.21 -8.01
CA ILE A 15 12.67 6.64 -7.76
C ILE A 15 12.85 6.90 -6.27
N VAL A 16 11.93 6.41 -5.44
CA VAL A 16 12.03 6.55 -3.97
C VAL A 16 13.34 5.92 -3.47
N ARG A 17 13.68 4.71 -3.92
CA ARG A 17 14.95 4.03 -3.57
C ARG A 17 16.17 4.86 -3.93
N HIS A 18 16.17 5.50 -5.11
CA HIS A 18 17.26 6.38 -5.52
C HIS A 18 17.43 7.53 -4.54
N HIS A 19 16.36 8.25 -4.21
CA HIS A 19 16.42 9.35 -3.25
C HIS A 19 16.83 8.88 -1.85
N LEU A 20 16.30 7.76 -1.35
CA LEU A 20 16.71 7.20 -0.05
C LEU A 20 18.22 6.93 0.01
N LYS A 21 18.82 6.43 -1.09
CA LYS A 21 20.27 6.25 -1.17
C LYS A 21 21.04 7.56 -1.10
N GLN A 22 20.58 8.61 -1.78
CA GLN A 22 21.20 9.94 -1.73
C GLN A 22 21.23 10.50 -0.30
N TYR A 23 20.18 10.24 0.47
CA TYR A 23 20.08 10.63 1.88
C TYR A 23 20.68 9.61 2.86
N HIS A 24 21.41 8.59 2.37
CA HIS A 24 22.04 7.55 3.19
C HIS A 24 21.06 6.75 4.07
N ILE A 25 19.79 6.67 3.64
CA ILE A 25 18.74 5.92 4.33
C ILE A 25 18.73 4.48 3.80
N ARG A 26 19.09 3.54 4.67
CA ARG A 26 19.04 2.10 4.34
C ARG A 26 17.60 1.64 4.20
N SER A 27 17.30 0.99 3.08
CA SER A 27 15.98 0.48 2.76
C SER A 27 16.01 -0.97 2.26
N LEU A 28 14.89 -1.67 2.45
CA LEU A 28 14.60 -2.99 1.88
C LEU A 28 13.57 -2.85 0.76
N THR A 29 13.43 -3.87 -0.08
CA THR A 29 12.43 -3.87 -1.15
C THR A 29 11.79 -5.24 -1.30
N ILE A 30 10.46 -5.26 -1.38
CA ILE A 30 9.65 -6.43 -1.75
C ILE A 30 8.85 -6.05 -3.00
N SER A 31 9.21 -6.64 -4.14
CA SER A 31 8.56 -6.44 -5.44
C SER A 31 8.19 -7.78 -6.10
N GLY A 32 7.71 -7.75 -7.34
CA GLY A 32 7.51 -8.97 -8.12
C GLY A 32 8.80 -9.70 -8.51
N GLU A 33 9.95 -9.02 -8.42
CA GLU A 33 11.25 -9.57 -8.84
C GLU A 33 11.90 -10.44 -7.76
N ILE A 34 11.60 -10.20 -6.48
CA ILE A 34 12.10 -11.04 -5.39
C ILE A 34 11.31 -12.35 -5.35
N LYS A 35 12.05 -13.48 -5.29
CA LYS A 35 11.46 -14.81 -5.15
C LYS A 35 10.65 -14.88 -3.86
N ILE A 36 9.53 -15.59 -3.91
CA ILE A 36 8.63 -15.78 -2.78
C ILE A 36 9.38 -16.29 -1.53
N ALA A 37 10.26 -17.27 -1.72
CA ALA A 37 11.07 -17.85 -0.64
C ALA A 37 11.94 -16.82 0.09
N ASP A 38 12.40 -15.76 -0.58
CA ASP A 38 13.30 -14.76 -0.01
C ASP A 38 12.52 -13.62 0.69
N ARG A 39 11.22 -13.47 0.42
CA ARG A 39 10.38 -12.41 1.00
C ARG A 39 10.35 -12.49 2.53
N GLN A 40 10.30 -13.70 3.07
CA GLN A 40 10.22 -13.92 4.51
C GLN A 40 11.50 -13.44 5.23
N ALA A 41 12.67 -13.63 4.62
CA ALA A 41 13.92 -13.11 5.16
C ALA A 41 13.93 -11.57 5.19
N VAL A 42 13.38 -10.92 4.15
CA VAL A 42 13.23 -9.46 4.12
C VAL A 42 12.27 -8.96 5.20
N VAL A 43 11.14 -9.65 5.40
CA VAL A 43 10.19 -9.32 6.48
C VAL A 43 10.83 -9.46 7.86
N GLN A 44 11.57 -10.55 8.10
CA GLN A 44 12.30 -10.75 9.36
C GLN A 44 13.33 -9.65 9.60
N ALA A 45 14.11 -9.29 8.58
CA ALA A 45 15.09 -8.21 8.68
C ALA A 45 14.43 -6.85 8.97
N PHE A 46 13.28 -6.57 8.34
CA PHE A 46 12.51 -5.34 8.58
C PHE A 46 11.93 -5.27 9.99
N ASN A 47 11.45 -6.40 10.52
CA ASN A 47 10.87 -6.48 11.87
C ASN A 47 11.92 -6.60 12.99
N SER A 48 13.21 -6.72 12.67
CA SER A 48 14.27 -6.86 13.66
C SER A 48 14.47 -5.58 14.51
N ASP A 49 14.81 -5.78 15.78
CA ASP A 49 15.09 -4.69 16.72
C ASP A 49 16.43 -3.97 16.45
N GLU A 50 17.29 -4.55 15.60
CA GLU A 50 18.56 -3.92 15.20
C GLU A 50 18.37 -2.62 14.41
N LYS A 51 17.14 -2.35 13.92
CA LYS A 51 16.76 -1.13 13.18
C LYS A 51 17.74 -0.80 12.05
N LYS A 52 18.27 -1.84 11.40
CA LYS A 52 19.22 -1.69 10.30
C LYS A 52 18.60 -0.96 9.11
N TYR A 53 17.31 -1.16 8.87
CA TYR A 53 16.57 -0.59 7.76
C TYR A 53 15.44 0.30 8.26
N MET A 54 15.41 1.55 7.80
CA MET A 54 14.40 2.54 8.23
C MET A 54 13.18 2.55 7.31
N VAL A 55 13.32 2.04 6.08
CA VAL A 55 12.25 2.04 5.07
C VAL A 55 12.13 0.69 4.40
N LEU A 56 10.89 0.21 4.23
CA LEU A 56 10.55 -0.90 3.35
C LEU A 56 9.80 -0.36 2.12
N LEU A 57 10.30 -0.66 0.94
CA LEU A 57 9.62 -0.38 -0.34
C LEU A 57 8.80 -1.60 -0.73
N LEU A 58 7.49 -1.48 -0.80
CA LEU A 58 6.57 -2.59 -1.00
C LEU A 58 5.72 -2.40 -2.25
N SER A 59 5.78 -3.36 -3.17
CA SER A 59 4.87 -3.36 -4.31
C SER A 59 3.49 -3.91 -3.95
N LEU A 60 2.40 -3.20 -4.29
CA LEU A 60 1.03 -3.71 -4.12
C LEU A 60 0.78 -4.99 -4.93
N LYS A 61 1.41 -5.12 -6.10
CA LYS A 61 1.32 -6.31 -6.95
C LYS A 61 2.02 -7.54 -6.35
N ALA A 62 2.96 -7.33 -5.43
CA ALA A 62 3.59 -8.40 -4.67
C ALA A 62 2.75 -8.84 -3.45
N GLY A 63 1.56 -8.27 -3.27
CA GLY A 63 0.78 -8.26 -2.03
C GLY A 63 -0.05 -9.49 -1.65
N GLY A 64 0.08 -10.61 -2.36
CA GLY A 64 -0.76 -11.80 -2.10
C GLY A 64 -0.48 -12.56 -0.80
N GLU A 65 0.61 -12.27 -0.09
CA GLU A 65 1.17 -13.22 0.90
C GLU A 65 0.86 -12.92 2.37
N GLY A 66 0.00 -11.95 2.67
CA GLY A 66 -0.37 -11.68 4.06
C GLY A 66 0.83 -11.32 4.95
N LEU A 67 1.78 -10.54 4.42
CA LEU A 67 3.01 -10.12 5.11
C LEU A 67 2.69 -9.45 6.47
N ASN A 68 3.51 -9.73 7.49
CA ASN A 68 3.43 -9.08 8.79
C ASN A 68 4.53 -8.03 8.93
N LEU A 69 4.18 -6.75 8.96
CA LEU A 69 5.12 -5.62 8.87
C LEU A 69 5.07 -4.73 10.13
N VAL A 70 4.85 -5.33 11.30
CA VAL A 70 4.77 -4.63 12.61
C VAL A 70 6.06 -3.92 13.05
N GLY A 71 7.19 -4.21 12.38
CA GLY A 71 8.45 -3.48 12.52
C GLY A 71 8.39 -2.03 12.02
N GLY A 72 7.40 -1.68 11.19
CA GLY A 72 7.07 -0.32 10.79
C GLY A 72 5.93 0.27 11.62
N ASN A 73 5.79 1.59 11.61
CA ASN A 73 4.58 2.25 12.15
C ASN A 73 4.10 3.46 11.31
N HIS A 74 4.74 3.72 10.17
CA HIS A 74 4.30 4.72 9.21
C HIS A 74 4.10 4.05 7.84
N LEU A 75 2.95 4.25 7.22
CA LEU A 75 2.60 3.71 5.91
C LEU A 75 2.33 4.86 4.94
N PHE A 76 3.07 4.90 3.83
CA PHE A 76 2.89 5.89 2.76
C PHE A 76 2.32 5.18 1.54
N LEU A 77 1.09 5.51 1.19
CA LEU A 77 0.43 5.09 -0.04
C LEU A 77 0.75 6.14 -1.11
N CYS A 78 1.63 5.81 -2.06
CA CYS A 78 2.11 6.74 -3.07
C CYS A 78 1.06 7.12 -4.11
N GLU A 79 0.10 6.23 -4.34
CA GLU A 79 -0.99 6.46 -5.27
C GLU A 79 -2.25 5.73 -4.80
N LEU A 80 -3.39 6.14 -5.36
CA LEU A 80 -4.70 5.60 -5.05
C LEU A 80 -5.07 4.47 -6.02
N SER A 81 -5.71 3.43 -5.49
CA SER A 81 -6.25 2.31 -6.29
C SER A 81 -7.76 2.48 -6.45
N TYR A 82 -8.31 2.35 -7.65
CA TYR A 82 -9.78 2.37 -7.83
C TYR A 82 -10.52 1.34 -6.97
N ASN A 83 -9.85 0.23 -6.60
CA ASN A 83 -10.34 -0.73 -5.63
C ASN A 83 -9.79 -0.36 -4.23
N PRO A 84 -10.64 0.12 -3.30
CA PRO A 84 -10.22 0.51 -1.95
C PRO A 84 -9.69 -0.67 -1.13
N GLN A 85 -10.04 -1.91 -1.47
CA GLN A 85 -9.55 -3.10 -0.76
C GLN A 85 -8.03 -3.28 -0.89
N ASN A 86 -7.43 -2.80 -1.98
CA ASN A 86 -5.98 -2.88 -2.17
C ASN A 86 -5.23 -2.01 -1.15
N GLU A 87 -5.75 -0.81 -0.87
CA GLU A 87 -5.20 0.10 0.16
C GLU A 87 -5.44 -0.48 1.55
N GLN A 88 -6.66 -0.97 1.82
CA GLN A 88 -6.99 -1.60 3.11
C GLN A 88 -6.06 -2.79 3.40
N GLN A 89 -5.83 -3.66 2.42
CA GLN A 89 -4.93 -4.80 2.58
C GLN A 89 -3.49 -4.36 2.90
N ALA A 90 -3.03 -3.22 2.36
CA ALA A 90 -1.72 -2.68 2.73
C ALA A 90 -1.70 -2.17 4.18
N CYS A 91 -2.76 -1.49 4.62
CA CYS A 91 -2.95 -1.05 6.00
C CYS A 91 -2.95 -2.23 6.98
N ASP A 92 -3.63 -3.32 6.64
CA ASP A 92 -3.74 -4.52 7.49
C ASP A 92 -2.38 -5.23 7.70
N ARG A 93 -1.37 -4.96 6.87
CA ARG A 93 -0.02 -5.52 7.06
C ARG A 93 0.75 -4.85 8.20
N ILE A 94 0.46 -3.59 8.50
CA ILE A 94 1.15 -2.79 9.51
C ILE A 94 0.29 -2.59 10.77
N TYR A 95 -1.02 -2.44 10.60
CA TYR A 95 -2.02 -2.46 11.66
C TYR A 95 -2.44 -3.91 11.90
N ARG A 96 -1.61 -4.64 12.64
CA ARG A 96 -1.78 -6.07 12.85
C ARG A 96 -1.41 -6.48 14.28
N ILE A 97 -1.90 -7.64 14.70
CA ILE A 97 -1.53 -8.27 15.97
C ILE A 97 0.01 -8.33 16.07
N GLY A 98 0.55 -7.81 17.17
CA GLY A 98 2.00 -7.67 17.40
C GLY A 98 2.53 -6.25 17.22
N GLN A 99 1.75 -5.33 16.65
CA GLN A 99 2.09 -3.90 16.64
C GLN A 99 2.06 -3.33 18.06
N ARG A 100 3.06 -2.51 18.41
CA ARG A 100 3.21 -1.90 19.74
C ARG A 100 3.24 -0.37 19.70
N ARG A 101 3.22 0.23 18.51
CA ARG A 101 3.29 1.67 18.30
C ARG A 101 2.06 2.14 17.53
N ASP A 102 1.70 3.40 17.74
CA ASP A 102 0.67 4.04 16.93
C ASP A 102 1.05 4.00 15.45
N VAL A 103 0.07 3.58 14.65
CA VAL A 103 0.20 3.43 13.21
C VAL A 103 -0.31 4.70 12.53
N HIS A 104 0.53 5.30 11.71
CA HIS A 104 0.17 6.47 10.89
C HIS A 104 0.08 6.06 9.43
N ILE A 105 -1.05 6.35 8.80
CA ILE A 105 -1.30 6.06 7.38
C ILE A 105 -1.38 7.39 6.64
N TYR A 106 -0.55 7.53 5.61
CA TYR A 106 -0.47 8.70 4.75
C TYR A 106 -0.92 8.30 3.35
N ARG A 107 -2.00 8.91 2.89
CA ARG A 107 -2.49 8.79 1.51
C ARG A 107 -2.03 10.01 0.74
N LEU A 108 -1.13 9.82 -0.21
CA LEU A 108 -0.68 10.91 -1.07
C LEU A 108 -1.71 11.08 -2.20
N MET A 109 -2.17 12.31 -2.37
CA MET A 109 -3.15 12.68 -3.39
C MET A 109 -2.77 14.04 -3.97
N ILE A 110 -2.73 14.13 -5.29
CA ILE A 110 -2.45 15.35 -6.04
C ILE A 110 -3.77 16.01 -6.42
N LYS A 111 -3.92 17.26 -5.99
CA LYS A 111 -5.12 18.07 -6.26
C LYS A 111 -5.29 18.37 -7.75
N ASN A 112 -6.54 18.54 -8.17
CA ASN A 112 -6.92 18.83 -9.56
C ASN A 112 -6.41 17.78 -10.56
N THR A 113 -6.41 16.50 -10.16
CA THR A 113 -6.02 15.38 -11.03
C THR A 113 -7.07 14.27 -10.99
N ILE A 114 -6.84 13.23 -11.79
CA ILE A 114 -7.65 12.01 -11.76
C ILE A 114 -7.73 11.37 -10.36
N GLU A 115 -6.76 11.61 -9.48
CA GLU A 115 -6.71 11.02 -8.15
C GLU A 115 -7.88 11.45 -7.26
N GLU A 116 -8.38 12.67 -7.41
CA GLU A 116 -9.59 13.13 -6.69
C GLU A 116 -10.83 12.34 -7.12
N ARG A 117 -10.95 12.04 -8.43
CA ARG A 117 -12.03 11.21 -8.96
C ARG A 117 -11.90 9.76 -8.52
N ILE A 118 -10.68 9.22 -8.46
CA ILE A 118 -10.44 7.89 -7.90
C ILE A 118 -10.89 7.85 -6.43
N SER A 119 -10.57 8.88 -5.63
CA SER A 119 -11.02 8.97 -4.24
C SER A 119 -12.54 8.98 -4.11
N ASN A 120 -13.23 9.81 -4.91
CA ASN A 120 -14.69 9.86 -4.92
C ASN A 120 -15.31 8.51 -5.34
N LEU A 121 -14.71 7.83 -6.32
CA LEU A 121 -15.16 6.51 -6.77
C LEU A 121 -14.99 5.47 -5.65
N GLN A 122 -13.91 5.51 -4.89
CA GLN A 122 -13.74 4.63 -3.74
C GLN A 122 -14.83 4.84 -2.69
N GLU A 123 -15.16 6.09 -2.36
CA GLU A 123 -16.21 6.42 -1.39
C GLU A 123 -17.57 5.88 -1.84
N GLN A 124 -17.90 6.06 -3.12
CA GLN A 124 -19.12 5.49 -3.71
C GLN A 124 -19.14 3.97 -3.59
N LYS A 125 -18.04 3.30 -3.96
CA LYS A 125 -17.97 1.83 -3.89
C LYS A 125 -18.03 1.31 -2.44
N LEU A 126 -17.42 2.00 -1.49
CA LEU A 126 -17.49 1.65 -0.06
C LEU A 126 -18.90 1.83 0.49
N LYS A 127 -19.59 2.92 0.12
CA LYS A 127 -20.97 3.17 0.52
C LYS A 127 -21.89 2.07 0.01
N LEU A 128 -21.81 1.75 -1.28
CA LEU A 128 -22.55 0.65 -1.90
C LEU A 128 -22.27 -0.69 -1.20
N ALA A 129 -21.01 -0.99 -0.89
CA ALA A 129 -20.65 -2.22 -0.17
C ALA A 129 -21.23 -2.27 1.26
N GLY A 130 -21.30 -1.12 1.94
CA GLY A 130 -21.96 -1.00 3.25
C GLY A 130 -23.46 -1.28 3.17
N ASP A 131 -24.13 -0.77 2.13
CA ASP A 131 -25.56 -0.96 1.90
C ASP A 131 -25.89 -2.41 1.45
N VAL A 132 -24.97 -3.06 0.73
CA VAL A 132 -25.12 -4.42 0.15
C VAL A 132 -24.73 -5.55 1.11
N LEU A 133 -24.26 -5.26 2.33
CA LEU A 133 -24.04 -6.29 3.37
C LEU A 133 -25.33 -7.04 3.80
N ALA A 134 -26.48 -6.74 3.18
CA ALA A 134 -27.72 -7.53 3.17
C ALA A 134 -27.82 -8.62 2.07
N GLY A 135 -26.88 -8.73 1.12
CA GLY A 135 -26.83 -9.84 0.16
C GLY A 135 -26.06 -9.56 -1.14
N CYS A 136 -25.21 -10.52 -1.51
CA CYS A 136 -24.46 -10.70 -2.77
C CYS A 136 -23.04 -10.07 -2.88
N VAL A 137 -22.13 -10.87 -3.43
CA VAL A 137 -20.68 -10.65 -3.52
C VAL A 137 -20.32 -10.42 -4.99
N ASP A 138 -20.42 -9.18 -5.46
CA ASP A 138 -19.73 -8.79 -6.69
C ASP A 138 -18.94 -7.51 -6.40
N ARG A 139 -17.68 -7.70 -5.99
CA ARG A 139 -16.92 -6.74 -5.18
C ARG A 139 -15.94 -5.93 -6.04
N PHE A 140 -16.18 -4.63 -6.11
CA PHE A 140 -15.23 -3.57 -6.56
C PHE A 140 -14.65 -3.69 -7.99
N SER A 141 -15.31 -4.40 -8.92
CA SER A 141 -14.92 -4.39 -10.34
C SER A 141 -15.07 -2.99 -10.97
N LEU A 142 -14.26 -2.69 -11.98
CA LEU A 142 -14.40 -1.48 -12.79
C LEU A 142 -15.50 -1.68 -13.83
N ARG A 143 -16.51 -0.82 -13.83
CA ARG A 143 -17.56 -0.77 -14.85
C ARG A 143 -17.22 0.27 -15.93
N LEU A 144 -17.87 0.18 -17.09
CA LEU A 144 -17.69 1.17 -18.17
C LEU A 144 -18.03 2.60 -17.70
N GLU A 145 -19.05 2.74 -16.86
CA GLU A 145 -19.43 4.02 -16.23
C GLU A 145 -18.31 4.59 -15.36
N ASP A 146 -17.63 3.74 -14.57
CA ASP A 146 -16.48 4.15 -13.77
C ASP A 146 -15.35 4.69 -14.65
N ILE A 147 -15.07 4.02 -15.78
CA ILE A 147 -14.02 4.44 -16.72
C ILE A 147 -14.38 5.79 -17.35
N ALA A 148 -15.62 5.95 -17.79
CA ALA A 148 -16.09 7.22 -18.35
C ALA A 148 -15.94 8.37 -17.34
N TYR A 149 -16.31 8.14 -16.08
CA TYR A 149 -16.13 9.10 -14.99
C TYR A 149 -14.66 9.45 -14.72
N LEU A 150 -13.78 8.44 -14.74
CA LEU A 150 -12.34 8.64 -14.54
C LEU A 150 -11.66 9.35 -15.71
N CYS A 151 -12.29 9.40 -16.89
CA CYS A 151 -11.75 10.05 -18.09
C CYS A 151 -12.36 11.42 -18.41
N SER A 152 -13.48 11.81 -17.79
CA SER A 152 -14.20 13.08 -18.05
C SER A 152 -13.53 14.32 -17.46
#